data_AF-A0AAU6XEJ5-F1
#
_entry.id   AF-A0AAU6XEJ5-F1
#
_cell.length_a   1.000
_cell.length_b   1.000
_cell.length_c   1.000
_cell.angle_alpha   90.00
_cell.angle_beta   90.00
_cell.angle_gamma   90.00
#
_symmetry.space_group_name_H-M   'P 1'
#
loop_
_entity.id
_entity.type
_entity.pdbx_description
1 polymer ?
#
loop_
_entity_poly.entity_id
_entity_poly.type
_entity_poly.pdbx_seq_one_letter_code
_entity_poly.pdbx_strand_id
1 'polypeptide(L)'
;MRLADQLKFGQRYDFKRDSEIDRTVSEQRGNVTVLEYRPNVVPAAERPQELHDYLVGSYFWSSLKVRICHDGGEVEVGADDSVSISAWPWALELTDGSLVSPFDEDLSGFPKPLYPTDDEELAAGACRTGHIVFAVPDGQEVKRVLYIRQSSLPVAWMEQ
;
A
#
# COMPACT_ATOMS: atom_id res chain seq x y z
N MET A 1 15.13 -8.65 -7.23
CA MET A 1 14.43 -8.73 -5.93
C MET A 1 13.71 -10.07 -5.82
N ARG A 2 13.85 -10.79 -4.70
CA ARG A 2 13.09 -12.02 -4.42
C ARG A 2 11.74 -11.63 -3.83
N LEU A 3 10.66 -12.30 -4.25
CA LEU A 3 9.30 -12.05 -3.78
C LEU A 3 8.80 -13.20 -2.89
N ALA A 4 7.89 -12.88 -1.97
CA ALA A 4 7.09 -13.87 -1.26
C ALA A 4 6.05 -14.48 -2.21
N ASP A 5 5.39 -13.65 -3.03
CA ASP A 5 4.39 -14.07 -4.00
C ASP A 5 4.25 -13.05 -5.14
N GLN A 6 3.67 -13.48 -6.26
CA GLN A 6 3.32 -12.64 -7.41
C GLN A 6 1.89 -12.93 -7.85
N LEU A 7 1.03 -11.93 -7.67
CA LEU A 7 -0.41 -12.01 -7.78
C LEU A 7 -0.94 -11.12 -8.91
N LYS A 8 -2.19 -11.36 -9.30
CA LYS A 8 -2.99 -10.50 -10.18
C LYS A 8 -3.87 -9.59 -9.35
N PHE A 9 -4.26 -8.45 -9.90
CA PHE A 9 -5.26 -7.58 -9.25
C PHE A 9 -6.54 -8.36 -8.93
N GLY A 10 -7.11 -8.11 -7.75
CA GLY A 10 -8.21 -8.85 -7.17
C GLY A 10 -7.83 -10.14 -6.43
N GLN A 11 -6.59 -10.65 -6.58
CA GLN A 11 -6.11 -11.79 -5.80
C GLN A 11 -5.62 -11.35 -4.42
N ARG A 12 -5.97 -12.17 -3.44
CA ARG A 12 -5.68 -11.96 -2.02
C ARG A 12 -4.33 -12.56 -1.65
N TYR A 13 -3.55 -11.81 -0.87
CA TYR A 13 -2.41 -12.34 -0.13
C TYR A 13 -2.76 -12.45 1.35
N ASP A 14 -2.62 -13.66 1.91
CA ASP A 14 -2.80 -13.91 3.33
C ASP A 14 -1.46 -13.70 4.06
N PHE A 15 -1.49 -12.94 5.14
CA PHE A 15 -0.31 -12.70 5.96
C PHE A 15 -0.48 -13.17 7.39
N LYS A 16 0.64 -13.62 7.94
CA LYS A 16 0.82 -13.87 9.35
C LYS A 16 2.14 -13.26 9.77
N ARG A 17 2.14 -12.50 10.85
CA ARG A 17 3.38 -12.11 11.54
C ARG A 17 3.61 -13.13 12.64
N ASP A 18 4.61 -13.99 12.47
CA ASP A 18 5.05 -14.87 13.55
C ASP A 18 5.67 -14.04 14.67
N SER A 19 5.15 -14.22 15.87
CA SER A 19 5.60 -13.60 17.12
C SER A 19 6.84 -14.30 17.71
N GLU A 20 7.45 -15.27 17.01
CA GLU A 20 8.57 -16.07 17.54
C GLU A 20 9.79 -15.22 17.95
N ILE A 21 9.92 -14.00 17.43
CA ILE A 21 11.02 -13.08 17.77
C ILE A 21 10.70 -12.28 19.06
N ASP A 22 9.43 -12.03 19.36
CA ASP A 22 8.99 -11.27 20.53
C ASP A 22 7.63 -11.77 21.03
N ARG A 23 7.65 -12.52 22.14
CA ARG A 23 6.45 -13.08 22.79
C ARG A 23 5.50 -12.03 23.37
N THR A 24 5.85 -10.75 23.31
CA THR A 24 4.97 -9.64 23.74
C THR A 24 4.12 -9.07 22.60
N VAL A 25 4.36 -9.50 21.35
CA VAL A 25 3.60 -9.05 20.18
C VAL A 25 2.57 -10.11 19.79
N SER A 26 1.30 -9.72 19.77
CA SER A 26 0.18 -10.55 19.30
C SER A 26 0.39 -10.98 17.85
N GLU A 27 0.00 -12.21 17.52
CA GLU A 27 0.04 -12.69 16.13
C GLU A 27 -0.89 -11.87 15.25
N GLN A 28 -0.33 -11.05 14.36
CA GLN A 28 -1.11 -10.30 13.39
C GLN A 28 -1.46 -11.19 12.19
N ARG A 29 -2.75 -11.44 11.99
CA ARG A 29 -3.26 -12.25 10.88
C ARG A 29 -4.23 -11.44 10.05
N GLY A 30 -4.13 -11.57 8.74
CA GLY A 30 -5.06 -10.87 7.88
C GLY A 30 -4.77 -11.10 6.43
N ASN A 31 -5.44 -10.32 5.61
CA ASN A 31 -5.28 -10.41 4.18
C ASN A 31 -5.24 -9.04 3.52
N VAL A 32 -4.53 -8.96 2.41
CA VAL A 32 -4.34 -7.73 1.64
C VAL A 32 -4.58 -8.01 0.16
N THR A 33 -5.23 -7.05 -0.52
CA THR A 33 -5.62 -7.16 -1.93
C THR A 33 -5.42 -5.81 -2.62
N VAL A 34 -4.79 -5.82 -3.80
CA VAL A 34 -4.86 -4.71 -4.75
C VAL A 34 -6.12 -4.86 -5.58
N LEU A 35 -7.01 -3.87 -5.50
CA LEU A 35 -8.29 -3.89 -6.20
C LEU A 35 -8.18 -3.25 -7.58
N GLU A 36 -7.42 -2.16 -7.71
CA GLU A 36 -7.38 -1.36 -8.92
C GLU A 36 -6.16 -0.42 -8.92
N TYR A 37 -5.59 -0.16 -10.10
CA TYR A 37 -4.67 0.95 -10.35
C TYR A 37 -5.30 1.88 -11.39
N ARG A 38 -5.16 3.19 -11.20
CA ARG A 38 -5.61 4.21 -12.17
C ARG A 38 -4.49 5.21 -12.42
N PRO A 39 -3.90 5.27 -13.62
CA PRO A 39 -2.99 6.33 -13.98
C PRO A 39 -3.73 7.64 -14.27
N ASN A 40 -2.99 8.75 -14.22
CA ASN A 40 -3.45 10.09 -14.61
C ASN A 40 -4.81 10.50 -14.02
N VAL A 41 -4.99 10.26 -12.72
CA VAL A 41 -6.15 10.78 -11.98
C VAL A 41 -5.94 12.27 -11.70
N VAL A 42 -7.04 13.01 -11.52
CA VAL A 42 -7.02 14.45 -11.20
C VAL A 42 -5.98 15.27 -12.00
N PRO A 43 -6.03 15.25 -13.34
CA PRO A 43 -4.99 15.89 -14.17
C PRO A 43 -4.86 17.41 -13.92
N ALA A 44 -5.90 18.04 -13.40
CA ALA A 44 -5.95 19.46 -13.03
C ALA A 44 -5.55 19.76 -11.58
N ALA A 45 -5.21 18.76 -10.77
CA ALA A 45 -4.72 18.99 -9.41
C ALA A 45 -3.38 19.73 -9.42
N GLU A 46 -3.13 20.43 -8.33
CA GLU A 46 -1.85 21.11 -8.08
C GLU A 46 -0.69 20.11 -8.16
N ARG A 47 0.46 20.61 -8.61
CA ARG A 47 1.71 19.87 -8.71
C ARG A 47 2.77 20.67 -7.97
N PRO A 48 3.08 20.32 -6.71
CA PRO A 48 4.12 21.01 -5.94
C PRO A 48 5.44 21.07 -6.71
N GLN A 49 6.11 22.22 -6.67
CA GLN A 49 7.38 22.46 -7.37
C GLN A 49 8.50 21.60 -6.76
N GLU A 50 8.47 21.38 -5.46
CA GLU A 50 9.43 20.56 -4.73
C GLU A 50 9.46 19.13 -5.27
N LEU A 51 8.28 18.58 -5.58
CA LEU A 51 8.15 17.25 -6.15
C LEU A 51 8.60 17.21 -7.62
N HIS A 52 8.33 18.28 -8.37
CA HIS A 52 8.84 18.44 -9.74
C HIS A 52 10.38 18.44 -9.78
N ASP A 53 11.01 19.17 -8.87
CA ASP A 53 12.46 19.26 -8.76
C ASP A 53 13.07 17.92 -8.32
N TYR A 54 12.41 17.23 -7.37
CA TYR A 54 12.85 15.91 -6.89
C TYR A 54 12.75 14.83 -7.97
N LEU A 55 11.65 14.80 -8.74
CA LEU A 55 11.44 13.84 -9.83
C LEU A 55 12.18 14.23 -11.11
N VAL A 56 12.84 15.40 -11.13
CA VAL A 56 13.59 15.94 -12.27
C VAL A 56 12.74 16.01 -13.54
N GLY A 57 11.47 16.43 -13.41
CA GLY A 57 10.56 16.50 -14.54
C GLY A 57 9.09 16.50 -14.19
N SER A 58 8.27 16.43 -15.23
CA SER A 58 6.82 16.34 -15.10
C SER A 58 6.40 14.95 -14.60
N TYR A 59 5.22 14.91 -13.98
CA TYR A 59 4.64 13.70 -13.41
C TYR A 59 3.11 13.79 -13.46
N PHE A 60 2.47 12.63 -13.34
CA PHE A 60 1.03 12.50 -13.20
C PHE A 60 0.67 11.85 -11.87
N TRP A 61 -0.50 12.24 -11.34
CA TRP A 61 -1.07 11.60 -10.16
C TRP A 61 -1.68 10.26 -10.55
N SER A 62 -1.41 9.22 -9.77
CA SER A 62 -2.03 7.92 -9.92
C SER A 62 -2.66 7.45 -8.61
N SER A 63 -3.64 6.56 -8.74
CA SER A 63 -4.40 6.02 -7.61
C SER A 63 -4.27 4.51 -7.56
N LEU A 64 -3.88 3.99 -6.39
CA LEU A 64 -3.92 2.57 -6.09
C LEU A 64 -5.03 2.31 -5.08
N LYS A 65 -6.04 1.53 -5.47
CA LYS A 65 -7.11 1.12 -4.55
C LYS A 65 -6.75 -0.21 -3.92
N VAL A 66 -6.68 -0.23 -2.59
CA VAL A 66 -6.31 -1.42 -1.82
C VAL A 66 -7.38 -1.75 -0.79
N ARG A 67 -7.39 -3.02 -0.37
CA ARG A 67 -8.16 -3.49 0.78
C ARG A 67 -7.27 -4.33 1.67
N ILE A 68 -7.31 -4.05 2.97
CA ILE A 68 -6.73 -4.89 4.01
C ILE A 68 -7.83 -5.30 4.98
N CYS A 69 -7.77 -6.53 5.46
CA CYS A 69 -8.68 -7.07 6.46
C CYS A 69 -7.85 -7.71 7.57
N HIS A 70 -8.26 -7.44 8.81
CA HIS A 70 -7.79 -8.17 9.97
C HIS A 70 -8.77 -9.35 10.19
N ASP A 71 -8.28 -10.58 10.03
CA ASP A 71 -9.12 -11.79 10.14
C ASP A 71 -9.54 -12.08 11.60
N GLY A 72 -8.86 -11.49 12.59
CA GLY A 72 -9.00 -11.76 14.02
C GLY A 72 -8.22 -13.00 14.45
N GLY A 73 -7.63 -12.94 15.65
CA GLY A 73 -6.93 -14.07 16.27
C GLY A 73 -7.70 -14.71 17.43
N GLU A 74 -7.29 -15.92 17.85
CA GLU A 74 -7.55 -16.37 19.22
C GLU A 74 -6.62 -15.57 20.13
N VAL A 75 -7.11 -14.45 20.64
CA VAL A 75 -6.33 -13.55 21.49
C VAL A 75 -6.32 -14.10 22.90
N GLU A 76 -5.15 -14.21 23.53
CA GLU A 76 -5.11 -14.37 24.99
C GLU A 76 -5.79 -13.16 25.65
N VAL A 77 -6.62 -13.44 26.67
CA VAL A 77 -7.39 -12.40 27.36
C VAL A 77 -6.44 -11.31 27.89
N GLY A 78 -6.50 -10.11 27.29
CA GLY A 78 -5.73 -8.94 27.72
C GLY A 78 -4.64 -8.45 26.75
N ALA A 79 -4.45 -9.07 25.59
CA ALA A 79 -3.59 -8.53 24.53
C ALA A 79 -4.37 -7.67 23.51
N ASP A 80 -3.77 -6.60 23.02
CA ASP A 80 -4.30 -5.81 21.91
C ASP A 80 -4.13 -6.63 20.61
N ASP A 81 -5.25 -7.08 20.04
CA ASP A 81 -5.31 -7.74 18.73
C ASP A 81 -5.68 -6.72 17.67
N SER A 82 -4.66 -6.03 17.18
CA SER A 82 -4.79 -5.03 16.12
C SER A 82 -3.69 -5.19 15.07
N VAL A 83 -4.06 -4.86 13.84
CA VAL A 83 -3.11 -4.76 12.72
C VAL A 83 -2.90 -3.29 12.42
N SER A 84 -1.66 -2.83 12.56
CA SER A 84 -1.28 -1.49 12.14
C SER A 84 -1.24 -1.39 10.62
N ILE A 85 -1.90 -0.38 10.06
CA ILE A 85 -2.02 -0.15 8.63
C ILE A 85 -1.60 1.28 8.29
N SER A 86 -0.85 1.44 7.20
CA SER A 86 -0.51 2.74 6.62
C SER A 86 -0.18 2.58 5.13
N ALA A 87 -0.10 3.70 4.42
CA ALA A 87 0.24 3.72 3.00
C ALA A 87 1.72 3.38 2.77
N TRP A 88 2.62 3.68 3.71
CA TRP A 88 4.07 3.59 3.55
C TRP A 88 4.68 2.23 3.16
N PRO A 89 4.10 1.07 3.53
CA PRO A 89 4.57 -0.22 3.03
C PRO A 89 4.28 -0.47 1.54
N TRP A 90 3.47 0.38 0.89
CA TRP A 90 3.13 0.24 -0.52
C TRP A 90 4.11 0.99 -1.41
N ALA A 91 4.43 0.42 -2.57
CA ALA A 91 5.24 1.08 -3.58
C ALA A 91 4.80 0.67 -4.99
N LEU A 92 5.08 1.52 -5.98
CA LEU A 92 4.99 1.15 -7.39
C LEU A 92 6.41 0.87 -7.89
N GLU A 93 6.64 -0.30 -8.51
CA GLU A 93 7.86 -0.55 -9.27
C GLU A 93 7.64 -0.14 -10.72
N LEU A 94 8.50 0.74 -11.23
CA LEU A 94 8.47 1.20 -12.62
C LEU A 94 9.21 0.21 -13.54
N THR A 95 9.03 0.35 -14.84
CA THR A 95 9.68 -0.53 -15.84
C THR A 95 11.20 -0.44 -15.84
N ASP A 96 11.77 0.71 -15.45
CA ASP A 96 13.21 0.90 -15.24
C ASP A 96 13.74 0.28 -13.93
N GLY A 97 12.85 -0.25 -13.09
CA GLY A 97 13.17 -0.89 -11.81
C GLY A 97 13.25 0.08 -10.61
N SER A 98 13.01 1.37 -10.82
CA SER A 98 12.87 2.34 -9.73
C SER A 98 11.57 2.11 -8.95
N LEU A 99 11.52 2.63 -7.72
CA LEU A 99 10.36 2.55 -6.84
C LEU A 99 9.78 3.94 -6.59
N VAL A 100 8.46 4.06 -6.67
CA VAL A 100 7.71 5.26 -6.30
C VAL A 100 7.00 5.00 -4.97
N SER A 101 7.28 5.86 -4.00
CA SER A 101 6.64 5.85 -2.68
C SER A 101 5.29 6.60 -2.70
N PRO A 102 4.41 6.32 -1.73
CA PRO A 102 3.16 7.05 -1.59
C PRO A 102 3.38 8.55 -1.39
N PHE A 103 2.41 9.33 -1.86
CA PHE A 103 2.28 10.73 -1.54
C PHE A 103 1.24 10.89 -0.42
N ASP A 104 1.57 11.70 0.59
CA ASP A 104 0.84 11.76 1.87
C ASP A 104 -0.08 12.98 2.02
N GLU A 105 -0.02 13.95 1.11
CA GLU A 105 -0.91 15.10 1.14
C GLU A 105 -2.24 14.83 0.44
N ASP A 106 -3.32 15.43 0.96
CA ASP A 106 -4.64 15.32 0.36
C ASP A 106 -4.75 16.18 -0.91
N LEU A 107 -5.02 15.52 -2.04
CA LEU A 107 -5.23 16.18 -3.32
C LEU A 107 -6.71 16.46 -3.56
N SER A 108 -7.03 17.72 -3.86
CA SER A 108 -8.38 18.13 -4.24
C SER A 108 -8.90 17.33 -5.44
N GLY A 109 -10.10 16.76 -5.30
CA GLY A 109 -10.76 15.95 -6.34
C GLY A 109 -10.23 14.51 -6.45
N PHE A 110 -9.26 14.10 -5.63
CA PHE A 110 -8.72 12.75 -5.68
C PHE A 110 -9.74 11.70 -5.21
N PRO A 111 -9.73 10.47 -5.76
CA PRO A 111 -10.63 9.40 -5.34
C PRO A 111 -10.66 9.17 -3.81
N LYS A 112 -11.87 9.07 -3.25
CA LYS A 112 -12.11 8.84 -1.81
C LYS A 112 -12.78 7.48 -1.58
N PRO A 113 -12.66 6.87 -0.37
CA PRO A 113 -11.85 7.34 0.77
C PRO A 113 -10.34 7.18 0.50
N LEU A 114 -9.53 8.06 1.10
CA LEU A 114 -8.09 7.85 1.14
C LEU A 114 -7.76 6.69 2.07
N TYR A 115 -6.70 5.97 1.72
CA TYR A 115 -6.07 5.02 2.62
C TYR A 115 -5.23 5.79 3.66
N PRO A 116 -5.16 5.35 4.92
CA PRO A 116 -4.41 6.07 5.96
C PRO A 116 -2.92 6.18 5.59
N THR A 117 -2.37 7.39 5.73
CA THR A 117 -0.95 7.68 5.53
C THR A 117 -0.17 7.49 6.83
N ASP A 118 -0.72 7.97 7.94
CA ASP A 118 -0.27 7.65 9.29
C ASP A 118 -0.67 6.22 9.70
N ASP A 119 -0.03 5.70 10.75
CA ASP A 119 -0.38 4.39 11.30
C ASP A 119 -1.78 4.43 11.95
N GLU A 120 -2.65 3.55 11.46
CA GLU A 120 -4.00 3.32 11.99
C GLU A 120 -4.12 1.87 12.47
N GLU A 121 -4.71 1.67 13.65
CA GLU A 121 -4.95 0.32 14.17
C GLU A 121 -6.29 -0.24 13.65
N LEU A 122 -6.21 -1.40 12.99
CA LEU A 122 -7.36 -2.13 12.49
C LEU A 122 -7.76 -3.23 13.49
N ALA A 123 -8.92 -3.06 14.11
CA ALA A 123 -9.48 -4.04 15.05
C ALA A 123 -9.76 -5.40 14.39
N ALA A 124 -9.76 -6.46 15.20
CA ALA A 124 -10.12 -7.82 14.76
C ALA A 124 -11.47 -7.85 14.02
N GLY A 125 -11.50 -8.52 12.87
CA GLY A 125 -12.68 -8.64 12.00
C GLY A 125 -12.95 -7.40 11.14
N ALA A 126 -12.22 -6.29 11.32
CA ALA A 126 -12.41 -5.09 10.53
C ALA A 126 -11.63 -5.15 9.19
N CYS A 127 -12.11 -4.38 8.21
CA CYS A 127 -11.41 -4.16 6.96
C CYS A 127 -11.33 -2.66 6.67
N ARG A 128 -10.21 -2.24 6.08
CA ARG A 128 -10.03 -0.90 5.51
C ARG A 128 -9.88 -1.01 4.01
N THR A 129 -10.58 -0.14 3.28
CA THR A 129 -10.45 0.02 1.82
C THR A 129 -10.24 1.49 1.54
N GLY A 130 -9.29 1.81 0.68
CA GLY A 130 -8.96 3.21 0.37
C GLY A 130 -8.04 3.34 -0.82
N HIS A 131 -7.88 4.58 -1.25
CA HIS A 131 -7.01 4.98 -2.35
C HIS A 131 -5.70 5.54 -1.80
N ILE A 132 -4.58 5.07 -2.35
CA ILE A 132 -3.23 5.58 -2.09
C ILE A 132 -2.83 6.44 -3.29
N VAL A 133 -2.26 7.62 -3.01
CA VAL A 133 -1.79 8.57 -4.02
C VAL A 133 -0.34 8.27 -4.36
N PHE A 134 0.03 8.33 -5.64
CA PHE A 134 1.43 8.33 -6.08
C PHE A 134 1.65 9.38 -7.16
N ALA A 135 2.81 10.05 -7.13
CA ALA A 135 3.30 10.86 -8.24
C ALA A 135 4.23 10.01 -9.11
N VAL A 136 3.77 9.66 -10.31
CA VAL A 136 4.55 8.84 -11.24
C VAL A 136 5.23 9.75 -12.27
N PRO A 137 6.56 9.69 -12.43
CA PRO A 137 7.26 10.46 -13.44
C PRO A 137 6.69 10.21 -14.84
N ASP A 138 6.59 11.26 -15.64
CA ASP A 138 6.12 11.14 -17.02
C ASP A 138 7.09 10.26 -17.84
N GLY A 139 6.52 9.50 -18.77
CA GLY A 139 7.29 8.56 -19.61
C GLY A 139 7.69 7.26 -18.91
N GLN A 140 7.35 7.10 -17.62
CA GLN A 140 7.49 5.83 -16.91
C GLN A 140 6.18 5.05 -16.89
N GLU A 141 6.30 3.73 -16.89
CA GLU A 141 5.17 2.81 -16.75
C GLU A 141 5.29 2.01 -15.45
N VAL A 142 4.16 1.78 -14.78
CA VAL A 142 4.11 0.92 -13.62
C VAL A 142 4.18 -0.54 -14.07
N LYS A 143 5.23 -1.23 -13.66
CA LYS A 143 5.43 -2.65 -13.93
C LYS A 143 4.64 -3.52 -12.96
N ARG A 144 4.65 -3.17 -11.67
CA ARG A 144 3.92 -3.90 -10.61
C ARG A 144 3.76 -3.05 -9.35
N VAL A 145 2.76 -3.41 -8.57
CA VAL A 145 2.53 -2.88 -7.22
C VAL A 145 3.23 -3.78 -6.22
N LEU A 146 3.92 -3.20 -5.23
CA LEU A 146 4.60 -3.90 -4.16
C LEU A 146 3.96 -3.60 -2.81
N TYR A 147 3.92 -4.61 -1.95
CA TYR A 147 3.65 -4.47 -0.53
C TYR A 147 4.85 -5.00 0.25
N ILE A 148 5.55 -4.10 0.95
CA ILE A 148 6.86 -4.30 1.56
C ILE A 148 6.72 -4.12 3.07
N ARG A 149 6.44 -5.22 3.78
CA ARG A 149 6.45 -5.21 5.25
C ARG A 149 7.86 -5.41 5.79
N GLN A 150 8.14 -4.80 6.93
CA GLN A 150 9.40 -4.98 7.65
C GLN A 150 9.66 -6.48 7.90
N SER A 151 10.91 -6.89 7.70
CA SER A 151 11.39 -8.26 7.94
C SER A 151 10.66 -9.36 7.14
N SER A 152 9.97 -9.00 6.06
CA SER A 152 9.28 -9.94 5.15
C SER A 152 9.76 -9.76 3.71
N LEU A 153 9.70 -10.82 2.90
CA LEU A 153 9.84 -10.68 1.46
C LEU A 153 8.66 -9.87 0.89
N PRO A 154 8.88 -8.97 -0.08
CA PRO A 154 7.79 -8.23 -0.71
C PRO A 154 6.80 -9.13 -1.44
N VAL A 155 5.54 -8.72 -1.48
CA VAL A 155 4.52 -9.31 -2.33
C VAL A 155 4.28 -8.37 -3.51
N ALA A 156 4.09 -8.93 -4.70
CA ALA A 156 3.80 -8.15 -5.89
C ALA A 156 2.41 -8.43 -6.47
N TRP A 157 1.79 -7.40 -7.04
CA TRP A 157 0.59 -7.49 -7.85
C TRP A 157 0.79 -6.85 -9.22
N MET A 158 0.18 -7.43 -10.26
CA MET A 158 0.19 -6.91 -11.63
C MET A 158 -1.22 -6.89 -12.22
N GLU A 159 -1.46 -5.98 -13.16
CA GLU A 159 -2.63 -6.06 -14.05
C GLU A 159 -2.57 -7.32 -14.92
N GLN A 160 -3.73 -7.76 -15.40
CA GLN A 160 -3.85 -8.97 -16.23
C GLN A 160 -3.46 -8.73 -17.68
#